data_AF-A0A438JK07-F1
#
_entry.id   AF-A0A438JK07-F1
#
_cell.length_a   1.000
_cell.length_b   1.000
_cell.length_c   1.000
_cell.angle_alpha   90.00
_cell.angle_beta   90.00
_cell.angle_gamma   90.00
#
_symmetry.space_group_name_H-M   'P 1'
#
loop_
_entity.id
_entity.type
_entity.pdbx_description
1 polymer ?
#
loop_
_entity_poly.entity_id
_entity_poly.type
_entity_poly.pdbx_seq_one_letter_code
_entity_poly.pdbx_strand_id
1 'polypeptide(L)'
;MLGWRELKEDEYRDWSLMFKEANSTLVDREWRLAEVCQRLEHDLEILGVTAIEDRLQDGVPETIETLRKAGINFWMLTGDKQNTAIQIALSCNFISPAWL
;
A
#
# COMPACT_ATOMS: atom_id res chain seq x y z
N MET A 1 7.64 1.60 1.88
CA MET A 1 8.79 1.54 2.80
C MET A 1 9.62 0.33 2.43
N LEU A 2 10.94 0.44 2.49
CA LEU A 2 11.88 -0.64 2.22
C LEU A 2 12.74 -0.81 3.48
N GLY A 3 12.91 -2.05 3.91
CA GLY A 3 13.76 -2.41 5.04
C GLY A 3 14.44 -3.74 4.80
N TRP A 4 15.54 -3.98 5.50
CA TRP A 4 16.33 -5.20 5.37
C TRP A 4 16.90 -5.63 6.72
N ARG A 5 17.31 -6.89 6.82
CA ARG A 5 18.06 -7.43 7.95
C ARG A 5 18.94 -8.56 7.43
N GLU A 6 20.18 -8.65 7.93
CA GLU A 6 21.04 -9.78 7.66
C GLU A 6 20.60 -10.99 8.49
N LEU A 7 20.47 -12.16 7.84
CA LEU A 7 20.11 -13.41 8.49
C LEU A 7 21.33 -14.29 8.65
N LYS A 8 21.45 -14.93 9.82
CA LYS A 8 22.42 -16.01 10.00
C LYS A 8 21.95 -17.23 9.22
N GLU A 9 22.90 -18.00 8.70
CA GLU A 9 22.63 -19.21 7.92
C GLU A 9 21.76 -20.22 8.70
N ASP A 10 22.02 -20.42 9.99
CA ASP A 10 21.23 -21.36 10.82
C ASP A 10 19.80 -20.86 11.05
N GLU A 11 19.61 -19.56 11.30
CA GLU A 11 18.28 -18.93 11.42
C GLU A 11 17.49 -19.11 10.12
N TYR A 12 18.13 -18.88 8.97
CA TYR A 12 17.52 -19.09 7.67
C TYR A 12 17.12 -20.56 7.45
N ARG A 13 17.99 -21.52 7.81
CA ARG A 13 17.71 -22.96 7.65
C ARG A 13 16.49 -23.39 8.47
N ASP A 14 16.45 -23.01 9.75
CA ASP A 14 15.34 -23.32 10.63
C ASP A 14 14.03 -22.71 10.10
N TRP A 15 14.08 -21.43 9.70
CA TRP A 15 12.93 -20.77 9.10
C TRP A 15 12.48 -21.43 7.79
N SER A 16 13.41 -21.80 6.91
CA SER A 16 13.13 -22.44 5.62
C SER A 16 12.40 -23.78 5.78
N LEU A 17 12.73 -24.55 6.82
CA LEU A 17 12.02 -25.78 7.16
C LEU A 17 10.58 -25.50 7.58
N MET A 18 10.39 -24.55 8.51
CA MET A 18 9.05 -24.13 8.96
C MET A 18 8.19 -23.59 7.81
N PHE A 19 8.81 -22.81 6.90
CA PHE A 19 8.12 -22.28 5.73
C PHE A 19 7.67 -23.38 4.77
N LYS A 20 8.52 -24.39 4.52
CA LYS A 20 8.16 -25.55 3.68
C LYS A 20 7.00 -26.34 4.27
N GLU A 21 6.99 -26.54 5.59
CA GLU A 21 5.88 -27.20 6.28
C GLU A 21 4.59 -26.38 6.16
N ALA A 22 4.65 -25.07 6.48
CA ALA A 22 3.52 -24.17 6.33
C ALA A 22 3.00 -24.09 4.89
N ASN A 23 3.87 -24.15 3.88
CA ASN A 23 3.46 -24.09 2.47
C ASN A 23 2.83 -25.39 1.96
N SER A 24 3.16 -26.54 2.58
CA SER A 24 2.64 -27.85 2.19
C SER A 24 1.35 -28.25 2.92
N THR A 25 0.91 -27.48 3.92
CA THR A 25 -0.36 -27.72 4.62
C THR A 25 -1.58 -27.46 3.74
N LEU A 26 -2.62 -28.26 3.91
CA LEU A 26 -3.91 -28.09 3.22
C LEU A 26 -4.90 -27.23 4.01
N VAL A 27 -4.69 -27.12 5.33
CA VAL A 27 -5.60 -26.43 6.25
C VAL A 27 -4.91 -25.17 6.77
N ASP A 28 -5.61 -24.05 6.71
CA ASP A 28 -5.17 -22.73 7.18
C ASP A 28 -3.79 -22.29 6.64
N ARG A 29 -3.49 -22.68 5.40
CA ARG A 29 -2.19 -22.43 4.77
C ARG A 29 -1.80 -20.96 4.78
N GLU A 30 -2.72 -20.08 4.43
CA GLU A 30 -2.46 -18.63 4.38
C GLU A 30 -2.09 -18.08 5.76
N TRP A 31 -2.80 -18.49 6.80
CA TRP A 31 -2.51 -18.09 8.18
C TRP A 31 -1.15 -18.60 8.66
N ARG A 32 -0.85 -19.88 8.41
CA ARG A 32 0.43 -20.50 8.80
C ARG A 32 1.62 -19.86 8.07
N LEU A 33 1.46 -19.55 6.78
CA LEU A 33 2.47 -18.82 6.03
C LEU A 33 2.70 -17.42 6.62
N ALA A 34 1.62 -16.69 6.92
CA ALA A 34 1.72 -15.36 7.53
C ALA A 34 2.46 -15.41 8.88
N GLU A 35 2.16 -16.39 9.74
CA GLU A 35 2.84 -16.56 11.02
C GLU A 35 4.34 -16.84 10.84
N VAL A 36 4.70 -17.73 9.92
CA VAL A 36 6.11 -18.07 9.66
C VAL A 36 6.86 -16.87 9.06
N CYS A 37 6.27 -16.12 8.12
CA CYS A 37 6.89 -14.91 7.57
C CYS A 37 7.12 -13.84 8.65
N GLN A 38 6.15 -13.65 9.55
CA GLN A 38 6.26 -12.67 10.64
C GLN A 38 7.46 -12.94 11.58
N ARG A 39 7.95 -14.18 11.66
CA ARG A 39 9.16 -14.54 12.42
C ARG A 39 10.46 -13.99 11.83
N LEU A 40 10.48 -13.53 10.58
CA LEU A 40 11.64 -12.83 10.00
C LEU A 40 11.41 -11.34 9.82
N GLU A 41 10.16 -10.90 9.68
CA GLU A 41 9.75 -9.52 9.43
C GLU A 41 9.78 -8.63 10.69
N HIS A 42 10.85 -8.73 11.48
CA HIS A 42 11.13 -7.90 12.65
C HIS A 42 12.59 -7.42 12.64
N ASP A 43 12.89 -6.40 13.46
CA ASP A 43 14.23 -5.80 13.62
C ASP A 43 14.90 -5.40 12.29
N LEU A 44 14.08 -4.94 11.34
CA LEU A 44 14.55 -4.46 10.04
C LEU A 44 15.19 -3.07 10.18
N GLU A 45 16.33 -2.87 9.51
CA GLU A 45 16.88 -1.54 9.27
C GLU A 45 16.15 -0.90 8.08
N ILE A 46 15.61 0.30 8.28
CA ILE A 46 14.89 1.03 7.24
C ILE A 46 15.89 1.62 6.24
N LEU A 47 15.78 1.20 4.98
CA LEU A 47 16.59 1.74 3.88
C LEU A 47 15.98 3.02 3.30
N GLY A 48 14.64 3.13 3.33
CA GLY A 48 13.96 4.32 2.86
C GLY A 48 12.51 4.09 2.48
N VAL A 49 11.94 5.08 1.80
CA VAL A 49 10.55 5.07 1.34
C VAL A 49 10.53 5.48 -0.13
N THR A 50 9.71 4.80 -0.91
CA THR A 50 9.38 5.18 -2.28
C THR A 50 8.00 5.84 -2.30
N ALA A 51 7.81 6.77 -3.22
CA ALA A 51 6.52 7.34 -3.54
C ALA A 51 6.29 7.13 -5.05
N ILE A 52 5.10 6.66 -5.40
CA ILE A 52 4.67 6.53 -6.79
C ILE A 52 3.50 7.48 -6.95
N GLU A 53 3.61 8.36 -7.94
CA GLU A 53 2.52 9.25 -8.32
C GLU A 53 1.61 8.53 -9.30
N ASP A 54 0.32 8.45 -8.97
CA ASP A 54 -0.70 8.07 -9.93
C ASP A 54 -1.07 9.30 -10.76
N ARG A 55 -0.67 9.28 -12.03
CA ARG A 55 -0.75 10.47 -12.90
C ARG A 55 -2.18 10.70 -13.35
N LEU A 56 -2.64 11.92 -13.11
CA LEU A 56 -3.89 12.42 -13.67
C LEU A 56 -3.73 12.69 -15.18
N GLN A 57 -4.86 12.73 -15.87
CA GLN A 57 -4.91 13.32 -17.21
C GLN A 57 -4.62 14.82 -17.13
N ASP A 58 -4.04 15.37 -18.21
CA ASP A 58 -3.73 16.79 -18.30
C ASP A 58 -5.00 17.65 -18.13
N GLY A 59 -4.89 18.71 -17.32
CA GLY A 59 -5.98 19.67 -17.14
C GLY A 59 -7.08 19.25 -16.16
N VAL A 60 -6.99 18.07 -15.53
CA VAL A 60 -8.00 17.58 -14.58
C VAL A 60 -8.20 18.53 -13.39
N PRO A 61 -7.14 18.97 -12.67
CA PRO A 61 -7.30 19.89 -11.54
C PRO A 61 -7.98 21.22 -11.94
N GLU A 62 -7.55 21.80 -13.06
CA GLU A 62 -8.05 23.09 -13.59
C GLU A 62 -9.52 22.98 -14.02
N THR A 63 -9.88 21.85 -14.62
CA THR A 63 -11.26 21.56 -15.04
C THR A 63 -12.17 21.44 -13.82
N ILE A 64 -11.78 20.67 -12.80
CA ILE A 64 -12.55 20.51 -11.57
C ILE A 64 -12.74 21.87 -10.88
N GLU A 65 -11.70 22.69 -10.81
CA GLU A 65 -11.80 24.03 -10.22
C GLU A 65 -12.74 24.94 -11.01
N THR A 66 -12.69 24.90 -12.34
CA THR A 66 -13.57 25.68 -13.21
C THR A 66 -15.04 25.28 -13.04
N LEU A 67 -15.32 23.98 -13.01
CA LEU A 67 -16.68 23.45 -12.78
C LEU A 67 -17.20 23.88 -11.40
N ARG A 68 -16.35 23.81 -10.36
CA ARG A 68 -16.72 24.24 -9.01
C ARG A 68 -17.04 25.74 -8.95
N LYS A 69 -16.24 26.59 -9.60
CA LYS A 69 -16.50 28.04 -9.72
C LYS A 69 -17.81 28.35 -10.47
N ALA A 70 -18.20 27.48 -11.40
CA ALA A 70 -19.48 27.57 -12.09
C ALA A 70 -20.68 27.05 -11.26
N GLY A 71 -20.46 26.61 -10.02
CA GLY A 71 -21.51 26.09 -9.13
C GLY A 71 -21.93 24.65 -9.43
N ILE A 72 -21.13 23.91 -10.20
CA ILE A 72 -21.39 22.50 -10.52
C ILE A 72 -20.84 21.61 -9.41
N ASN A 73 -21.71 20.78 -8.83
CA ASN A 73 -21.33 19.79 -7.83
C ASN A 73 -20.66 18.58 -8.50
N PHE A 74 -19.55 18.13 -7.94
CA PHE A 74 -18.77 16.99 -8.45
C PHE A 74 -18.77 15.84 -7.44
N TRP A 75 -18.92 14.60 -7.93
CA TRP A 75 -18.94 13.38 -7.12
C TRP A 75 -17.98 12.37 -7.75
N MET A 76 -17.06 11.83 -6.97
CA MET A 76 -16.15 10.77 -7.41
C MET A 76 -16.72 9.41 -7.01
N LEU A 77 -17.06 8.58 -7.99
CA LEU A 77 -17.52 7.21 -7.80
C LEU A 77 -16.45 6.28 -8.38
N THR A 78 -15.84 5.45 -7.53
CA THR A 78 -14.79 4.51 -7.93
C THR A 78 -14.97 3.16 -7.24
N GLY A 79 -14.57 2.09 -7.93
CA GLY A 79 -14.48 0.74 -7.38
C GLY A 79 -13.11 0.43 -6.75
N ASP A 80 -12.21 1.41 -6.71
CA ASP A 80 -10.87 1.25 -6.13
C ASP A 80 -10.88 1.37 -4.60
N LYS A 81 -9.76 1.02 -3.96
CA LYS A 81 -9.55 1.11 -2.52
C LYS A 81 -9.70 2.57 -2.05
N GLN A 82 -10.25 2.73 -0.86
CA GLN A 82 -10.48 4.04 -0.24
C GLN A 82 -9.21 4.90 -0.18
N ASN A 83 -8.08 4.33 0.21
CA ASN A 83 -6.82 5.08 0.30
C ASN A 83 -6.39 5.63 -1.07
N THR A 84 -6.55 4.85 -2.15
CA THR A 84 -6.24 5.31 -3.51
C THR A 84 -7.21 6.42 -3.93
N ALA A 85 -8.51 6.26 -3.65
CA ALA A 85 -9.51 7.28 -3.95
C ALA A 85 -9.21 8.62 -3.23
N ILE A 86 -8.78 8.56 -1.97
CA ILE A 86 -8.36 9.75 -1.21
C ILE A 86 -7.12 10.39 -1.83
N GLN A 87 -6.11 9.59 -2.22
CA GLN A 87 -4.91 10.11 -2.88
C GLN A 87 -5.23 10.81 -4.20
N ILE A 88 -6.07 10.20 -5.05
CA ILE A 88 -6.51 10.82 -6.31
C ILE A 88 -7.30 12.11 -6.05
N ALA A 89 -8.21 12.10 -5.07
CA ALA A 89 -8.99 13.28 -4.71
C ALA A 89 -8.12 14.44 -4.19
N LEU A 90 -7.04 14.14 -3.47
CA LEU A 90 -6.04 15.14 -3.07
C LEU A 90 -5.26 15.66 -4.30
N SER A 91 -4.76 14.75 -5.15
CA SER A 91 -3.98 15.11 -6.34
C SER A 91 -4.74 16.00 -7.32
N CYS A 92 -6.07 15.82 -7.45
CA CYS A 92 -6.89 16.62 -8.35
C CYS A 92 -7.54 17.85 -7.70
N ASN A 93 -7.10 18.24 -6.49
CA ASN A 93 -7.70 19.34 -5.69
C ASN A 93 -9.22 19.19 -5.50
N PHE A 94 -9.71 17.95 -5.50
CA PHE A 94 -11.10 17.66 -5.22
C PHE A 94 -11.40 17.81 -3.73
N ILE A 95 -10.48 17.37 -2.87
CA ILE A 95 -10.49 17.58 -1.41
C ILE A 95 -9.20 18.27 -0.97
N SER A 96 -9.23 18.96 0.16
CA SER A 96 -8.05 19.65 0.72
C SER A 96 -7.51 18.89 1.94
N PRO A 97 -6.18 18.90 2.17
CA PRO A 97 -5.57 18.30 3.36
C PRO A 97 -6.15 18.81 4.68
N ALA A 98 -6.72 20.02 4.71
CA ALA A 98 -7.37 20.58 5.90
C ALA A 98 -8.68 19.87 6.31
N TRP A 99 -9.15 18.93 5.48
CA TRP A 99 -10.39 18.16 5.66
C TRP A 99 -10.12 16.72 6.13
N LEU A 100 -8.85 16.36 6.30
CA LEU A 100 -8.35 15.08 6.82
C LEU A 100 -7.82 15.28 8.24
#